data_AF-A0A5A9XNS8-F1
#
_entry.id   AF-A0A5A9XNS8-F1
#
_cell.length_a   1.000
_cell.length_b   1.000
_cell.length_c   1.000
_cell.angle_alpha   90.00
_cell.angle_beta   90.00
_cell.angle_gamma   90.00
#
_symmetry.space_group_name_H-M   'P 1'
#
loop_
_entity.id
_entity.type
_entity.pdbx_description
1 polymer ?
#
loop_
_entity_poly.entity_id
_entity_poly.type
_entity_poly.pdbx_seq_one_letter_code
_entity_poly.pdbx_strand_id
1 'polypeptide(L)'
;MSINVQEAVKRSIQTEKNAMNFYQVGAKQMRDTAARRTFEILAQEEREHAGQFYRIYDGKDIPSLDQFLDTPPDNESSWITSISRLIDEDFTEQKALELAMEREQNLEQTLLETAAKVNDSGVRAVYELNAKETHNHYLMIESEYARVMGMVHETDMDTYVRE
;
A
#
# COMPACT_ATOMS: atom_id res chain seq x y z
N MET A 1 -6.38 -20.85 16.38
CA MET A 1 -7.56 -19.96 16.56
C MET A 1 -8.07 -19.60 15.17
N SER A 2 -9.36 -19.75 14.89
CA SER A 2 -9.96 -19.25 13.65
C SER A 2 -10.21 -17.75 13.82
N ILE A 3 -9.71 -16.93 12.89
CA ILE A 3 -10.06 -15.51 12.83
C ILE A 3 -11.54 -15.38 12.43
N ASN A 4 -12.22 -14.35 12.94
CA ASN A 4 -13.58 -14.00 12.52
C ASN A 4 -13.54 -12.76 11.61
N VAL A 5 -14.69 -12.40 11.03
CA VAL A 5 -14.80 -11.27 10.09
C VAL A 5 -14.31 -9.97 10.71
N GLN A 6 -14.72 -9.68 11.95
CA GLN A 6 -14.36 -8.43 12.63
C GLN A 6 -12.86 -8.32 12.92
N GLU A 7 -12.20 -9.44 13.25
CA GLU A 7 -10.75 -9.50 13.40
C GLU A 7 -10.04 -9.32 12.05
N ALA A 8 -10.58 -9.87 10.96
CA ALA A 8 -10.02 -9.67 9.61
C ALA A 8 -10.17 -8.22 9.13
N VAL A 9 -11.32 -7.59 9.40
CA VAL A 9 -11.57 -6.17 9.14
C VAL A 9 -10.60 -5.31 9.92
N LYS A 10 -10.43 -5.55 11.23
CA LYS A 10 -9.47 -4.83 12.07
C LYS A 10 -8.04 -4.93 11.54
N ARG A 11 -7.62 -6.14 11.16
CA ARG A 11 -6.28 -6.36 10.59
C ARG A 11 -6.11 -5.59 9.28
N SER A 12 -7.12 -5.57 8.42
CA SER A 12 -7.09 -4.81 7.18
C SER A 12 -6.93 -3.31 7.46
N ILE A 13 -7.72 -2.74 8.39
CA ILE A 13 -7.57 -1.32 8.81
C ILE A 13 -6.13 -1.02 9.29
N GLN A 14 -5.50 -1.93 10.04
CA GLN A 14 -4.12 -1.77 10.47
C GLN A 14 -3.11 -1.88 9.32
N THR A 15 -3.36 -2.77 8.35
CA THR A 15 -2.58 -2.88 7.11
C THR A 15 -2.62 -1.56 6.33
N GLU A 16 -3.82 -1.04 6.04
CA GLU A 16 -4.00 0.23 5.33
C GLU A 16 -3.26 1.38 6.03
N LYS A 17 -3.36 1.45 7.37
CA LYS A 17 -2.63 2.46 8.15
C LYS A 17 -1.11 2.33 8.01
N ASN A 18 -0.57 1.12 7.99
CA ASN A 18 0.86 0.90 7.86
C ASN A 18 1.36 1.32 6.47
N ALA A 19 0.61 0.99 5.41
CA ALA A 19 0.90 1.42 4.05
C ALA A 19 0.78 2.95 3.91
N MET A 20 -0.29 3.54 4.43
CA MET A 20 -0.49 5.00 4.48
C MET A 20 0.72 5.71 5.09
N ASN A 21 1.16 5.25 6.27
CA ASN A 21 2.29 5.85 6.97
C ASN A 21 3.60 5.70 6.19
N PHE A 22 3.82 4.55 5.55
CA PHE A 22 4.97 4.32 4.67
C PHE A 22 5.00 5.33 3.53
N TYR A 23 3.86 5.50 2.84
CA TYR A 23 3.75 6.44 1.72
C TYR A 23 3.93 7.90 2.16
N GLN A 24 3.34 8.30 3.29
CA GLN A 24 3.53 9.63 3.85
C GLN A 24 4.99 9.92 4.22
N VAL A 25 5.72 8.93 4.74
CA VAL A 25 7.14 9.08 5.07
C VAL A 25 7.98 9.16 3.79
N GLY A 26 7.75 8.28 2.83
CA GLY A 26 8.46 8.30 1.55
C GLY A 26 8.24 9.59 0.75
N ALA A 27 7.01 10.08 0.67
CA ALA A 27 6.66 11.31 -0.06
C ALA A 27 7.45 12.53 0.45
N LYS A 28 7.72 12.62 1.76
CA LYS A 28 8.47 13.73 2.36
C LYS A 28 9.94 13.79 1.91
N GLN A 29 10.48 12.68 1.42
CA GLN A 29 11.89 12.56 1.03
C GLN A 29 12.11 12.72 -0.48
N MET A 30 11.03 12.58 -1.27
CA MET A 30 11.08 12.65 -2.72
C MET A 30 11.35 14.07 -3.23
N ARG A 31 12.26 14.17 -4.21
CA ARG A 31 12.59 15.39 -4.92
C ARG A 31 11.84 15.48 -6.25
N ASP A 32 11.68 14.36 -6.95
CA ASP A 32 10.83 14.29 -8.13
C ASP A 32 9.35 14.53 -7.75
N THR A 33 8.74 15.52 -8.39
CA THR A 33 7.38 15.96 -8.06
C THR A 33 6.30 14.96 -8.45
N ALA A 34 6.50 14.20 -9.52
CA ALA A 34 5.55 13.17 -9.95
C ALA A 34 5.64 11.94 -9.05
N ALA A 35 6.86 11.49 -8.70
CA ALA A 35 7.04 10.38 -7.76
C ALA A 35 6.45 10.71 -6.39
N ARG A 36 6.71 11.93 -5.89
CA ARG A 36 6.09 12.44 -4.67
C ARG A 36 4.58 12.41 -4.76
N ARG A 37 4.02 12.87 -5.89
CA ARG A 37 2.58 12.91 -6.09
C ARG A 37 1.96 11.51 -6.07
N THR A 38 2.64 10.52 -6.66
CA THR A 38 2.21 9.11 -6.61
C THR A 38 2.11 8.62 -5.17
N PHE A 39 3.14 8.86 -4.34
CA PHE A 39 3.09 8.46 -2.91
C PHE A 39 2.02 9.23 -2.12
N GLU A 40 1.77 10.50 -2.42
CA GLU A 40 0.66 11.26 -1.80
C GLU A 40 -0.72 10.68 -2.17
N ILE A 41 -0.90 10.24 -3.41
CA ILE A 41 -2.13 9.59 -3.88
C ILE A 41 -2.31 8.25 -3.16
N LEU A 42 -1.28 7.41 -3.15
CA LEU A 42 -1.31 6.12 -2.46
C LEU A 42 -1.67 6.30 -0.98
N ALA A 43 -1.02 7.22 -0.26
CA ALA A 43 -1.36 7.51 1.14
C ALA A 43 -2.84 7.93 1.33
N GLN A 44 -3.42 8.65 0.36
CA GLN A 44 -4.83 9.04 0.40
C GLN A 44 -5.74 7.84 0.13
N GLU A 45 -5.42 7.00 -0.85
CA GLU A 45 -6.16 5.77 -1.18
C GLU A 45 -6.18 4.81 0.02
N GLU A 46 -5.04 4.60 0.69
CA GLU A 46 -4.99 3.77 1.90
C GLU A 46 -5.88 4.32 3.04
N ARG A 47 -5.95 5.65 3.19
CA ARG A 47 -6.87 6.26 4.17
C ARG A 47 -8.33 5.96 3.80
N GLU A 48 -8.67 6.01 2.52
CA GLU A 48 -10.01 5.72 2.03
C GLU A 48 -10.37 4.23 2.19
N HIS A 49 -9.44 3.33 1.89
CA HIS A 49 -9.57 1.88 2.14
C HIS A 49 -9.79 1.57 3.61
N ALA A 50 -9.01 2.19 4.50
CA ALA A 50 -9.22 2.06 5.95
C ALA A 50 -10.65 2.49 6.33
N GLY A 51 -11.16 3.55 5.71
CA GLY A 51 -12.54 4.00 5.84
C GLY A 51 -13.58 3.01 5.33
N GLN A 52 -13.31 2.31 4.24
CA GLN A 52 -14.18 1.27 3.71
C GLN A 52 -14.30 0.10 4.69
N PHE A 53 -13.18 -0.38 5.22
CA PHE A 53 -13.17 -1.45 6.23
C PHE A 53 -13.80 -0.99 7.55
N TYR A 54 -13.53 0.23 8.00
CA TYR A 54 -14.08 0.76 9.24
C TYR A 54 -15.61 0.85 9.23
N ARG A 55 -16.24 1.09 8.07
CA ARG A 55 -17.72 1.12 7.95
C ARG A 55 -18.40 -0.21 8.28
N ILE A 56 -17.68 -1.32 8.16
CA ILE A 56 -18.18 -2.67 8.47
C ILE A 56 -17.57 -3.22 9.77
N TYR A 57 -16.86 -2.38 10.52
CA TYR A 57 -16.22 -2.73 11.76
C TYR A 57 -17.13 -2.46 12.96
N ASP A 58 -17.42 -3.51 13.73
CA ASP A 58 -18.28 -3.46 14.92
C ASP A 58 -17.50 -3.46 16.24
N GLY A 59 -16.17 -3.51 16.17
CA GLY A 59 -15.30 -3.48 17.35
C GLY A 59 -15.27 -2.12 18.04
N LYS A 60 -14.96 -2.11 19.34
CA LYS A 60 -14.99 -0.89 20.17
C LYS A 60 -13.60 -0.32 20.46
N ASP A 61 -12.55 -1.02 20.04
CA ASP A 61 -11.16 -0.67 20.27
C ASP A 61 -10.59 0.34 19.27
N ILE A 62 -11.31 0.61 18.17
CA ILE A 62 -11.04 1.75 17.27
C ILE A 62 -12.24 2.71 17.36
N PRO A 63 -12.32 3.58 18.38
CA PRO A 63 -13.49 4.44 18.60
C PRO A 63 -13.59 5.59 17.60
N SER A 64 -12.49 5.96 16.94
CA SER A 64 -12.44 6.97 15.89
C SER A 64 -11.39 6.57 14.87
N LEU A 65 -11.81 6.43 13.61
CA LEU A 65 -10.90 6.12 12.51
C LEU A 65 -9.85 7.22 12.35
N ASP A 66 -10.25 8.49 12.32
CA ASP A 66 -9.31 9.60 12.14
C ASP A 66 -8.25 9.63 13.22
N GLN A 67 -8.66 9.54 14.50
CA GLN A 67 -7.69 9.49 15.60
C GLN A 67 -6.76 8.28 15.49
N PHE A 68 -7.28 7.13 15.06
CA PHE A 68 -6.49 5.92 14.90
C PHE A 68 -5.49 6.03 13.74
N LEU A 69 -5.88 6.60 12.60
CA LEU A 69 -5.00 6.77 11.45
C LEU A 69 -3.96 7.87 11.71
N ASP A 70 -4.33 8.93 12.43
CA ASP A 70 -3.45 10.07 12.70
C ASP A 70 -2.46 9.82 13.86
N THR A 71 -2.54 8.69 14.56
CA THR A 71 -1.49 8.33 15.51
C THR A 71 -0.16 8.18 14.76
N PRO A 72 0.97 8.62 15.34
CA PRO A 72 2.27 8.47 14.73
C PRO A 72 2.55 7.02 14.29
N PRO A 73 3.32 6.82 13.21
CA PRO A 73 3.73 5.49 12.82
C PRO A 73 4.45 4.82 13.98
N ASP A 74 3.96 3.65 14.39
CA ASP A 74 4.66 2.84 15.36
C ASP A 74 5.94 2.31 14.70
N ASN A 75 7.07 2.57 15.35
CA ASN A 75 8.41 2.17 14.92
C ASN A 75 8.60 0.64 14.92
N GLU A 76 7.55 -0.11 15.22
CA GLU A 76 7.48 -1.57 15.16
C GLU A 76 6.92 -2.12 13.83
N SER A 77 6.34 -1.30 12.94
CA SER A 77 5.88 -1.81 11.64
C SER A 77 7.05 -2.10 10.69
N SER A 78 7.01 -3.26 10.03
CA SER A 78 8.06 -3.67 9.07
C SER A 78 8.20 -2.69 7.90
N TRP A 79 7.09 -2.06 7.50
CA TRP A 79 7.05 -1.04 6.46
C TRP A 79 7.81 0.22 6.89
N ILE A 80 7.54 0.77 8.08
CA ILE A 80 8.23 1.96 8.60
C ILE A 80 9.71 1.71 8.84
N THR A 81 10.06 0.52 9.36
CA THR A 81 11.46 0.13 9.55
C THR A 81 12.22 0.13 8.22
N SER A 82 11.60 -0.35 7.15
CA SER A 82 12.25 -0.49 5.85
C SER A 82 12.44 0.85 5.15
N ILE A 83 11.43 1.73 5.18
CA ILE A 83 11.58 3.08 4.61
C ILE A 83 12.56 3.94 5.42
N SER A 84 12.55 3.84 6.75
CA SER A 84 13.50 4.56 7.61
C SER A 84 14.94 4.13 7.32
N ARG A 85 15.18 2.83 7.15
CA ARG A 85 16.50 2.32 6.76
C ARG A 85 16.93 2.87 5.39
N LEU A 86 16.04 2.87 4.41
CA LEU A 86 16.34 3.42 3.08
C LEU A 86 16.70 4.91 3.16
N ILE A 87 16.01 5.66 4.02
CA ILE A 87 16.28 7.08 4.30
C ILE A 87 17.67 7.29 4.90
N ASP A 88 18.03 6.48 5.89
CA ASP A 88 19.31 6.59 6.60
C ASP A 88 20.52 6.19 5.71
N GLU A 89 20.32 5.32 4.73
CA GLU A 89 21.37 4.82 3.85
C GLU A 89 21.65 5.75 2.66
N ASP A 90 20.77 5.75 1.66
CA ASP A 90 20.93 6.52 0.41
C ASP A 90 19.60 6.51 -0.35
N PHE A 91 18.67 7.34 0.10
CA PHE A 91 17.34 7.45 -0.48
C PHE A 91 17.39 7.99 -1.91
N THR A 92 16.74 7.27 -2.82
CA THR A 92 16.43 7.73 -4.18
C THR A 92 14.99 7.38 -4.53
N GLU A 93 14.38 8.10 -5.47
CA GLU A 93 13.04 7.79 -5.97
C GLU A 93 12.95 6.37 -6.51
N GLN A 94 13.98 5.94 -7.27
CA GLN A 94 14.08 4.58 -7.79
C GLN A 94 13.98 3.55 -6.65
N LYS A 95 14.84 3.64 -5.62
CA LYS A 95 14.85 2.67 -4.52
C LYS A 95 13.57 2.71 -3.70
N ALA A 96 12.95 3.89 -3.55
CA ALA A 96 11.69 4.03 -2.84
C ALA A 96 10.53 3.34 -3.60
N LEU A 97 10.49 3.49 -4.93
CA LEU A 97 9.53 2.82 -5.80
C LEU A 97 9.76 1.31 -5.85
N GLU A 98 11.01 0.85 -5.93
CA GLU A 98 11.37 -0.58 -5.85
C GLU A 98 10.92 -1.20 -4.53
N LEU A 99 11.19 -0.52 -3.41
CA LEU A 99 10.75 -0.95 -2.10
C LEU A 99 9.22 -0.99 -2.01
N ALA A 100 8.52 0.02 -2.56
CA ALA A 100 7.05 0.05 -2.55
C ALA A 100 6.47 -1.11 -3.38
N MET A 101 6.99 -1.37 -4.57
CA MET A 101 6.60 -2.51 -5.40
C MET A 101 6.81 -3.85 -4.66
N GLU A 102 7.96 -4.05 -4.03
CA GLU A 102 8.25 -5.25 -3.25
C GLU A 102 7.24 -5.42 -2.10
N ARG A 103 6.86 -4.32 -1.44
CA ARG A 103 5.92 -4.34 -0.31
C ARG A 103 4.51 -4.69 -0.75
N GLU A 104 4.02 -4.08 -1.84
CA GLU A 104 2.71 -4.38 -2.42
C GLU A 104 2.64 -5.84 -2.88
N GLN A 105 3.62 -6.33 -3.64
CA GLN A 105 3.64 -7.73 -4.10
C GLN A 105 3.62 -8.74 -2.94
N ASN A 106 4.47 -8.52 -1.93
CA ASN A 106 4.52 -9.39 -0.76
C ASN A 106 3.22 -9.36 0.06
N LEU A 107 2.60 -8.18 0.17
CA LEU A 107 1.33 -8.01 0.86
C LEU A 107 0.21 -8.73 0.09
N GLU A 108 0.11 -8.53 -1.22
CA GLU A 108 -0.89 -9.18 -2.09
C GLU A 108 -0.79 -10.70 -1.95
N GLN A 109 0.43 -11.24 -2.09
CA GLN A 109 0.66 -12.67 -1.93
C GLN A 109 0.19 -13.16 -0.55
N THR A 110 0.56 -12.46 0.52
CA THR A 110 0.17 -12.83 1.89
C THR A 110 -1.35 -12.80 2.09
N LEU A 111 -2.03 -11.80 1.53
CA LEU A 111 -3.48 -11.64 1.60
C LEU A 111 -4.19 -12.77 0.84
N LEU A 112 -3.77 -13.07 -0.38
CA LEU A 112 -4.33 -14.17 -1.20
C LEU A 112 -4.09 -15.54 -0.55
N GLU A 113 -2.89 -15.78 -0.04
CA GLU A 113 -2.58 -17.02 0.69
C GLU A 113 -3.44 -17.16 1.96
N THR A 114 -3.70 -16.06 2.66
CA THR A 114 -4.56 -16.05 3.84
C THR A 114 -6.00 -16.33 3.45
N ALA A 115 -6.52 -15.66 2.41
CA ALA A 115 -7.86 -15.88 1.88
C ALA A 115 -8.10 -17.35 1.49
N ALA A 116 -7.12 -17.98 0.82
CA ALA A 116 -7.19 -19.38 0.41
C ALA A 116 -7.23 -20.39 1.57
N LYS A 117 -6.67 -20.04 2.74
CA LYS A 117 -6.60 -20.90 3.93
C LYS A 117 -7.80 -20.72 4.88
N VAL A 118 -8.62 -19.70 4.65
CA VAL A 118 -9.79 -19.37 5.48
C VAL A 118 -11.03 -20.10 4.98
N ASN A 119 -11.80 -20.70 5.89
CA ASN A 119 -13.06 -21.38 5.55
C ASN A 119 -14.27 -20.43 5.48
N ASP A 120 -14.27 -19.39 6.31
CA ASP A 120 -15.35 -18.40 6.39
C ASP A 120 -15.34 -17.49 5.15
N SER A 121 -16.45 -17.46 4.41
CA SER A 121 -16.55 -16.69 3.16
C SER A 121 -16.52 -15.18 3.38
N GLY A 122 -16.97 -14.69 4.53
CA GLY A 122 -16.91 -13.26 4.87
C GLY A 122 -15.49 -12.82 5.16
N VAL A 123 -14.75 -13.61 5.95
CA VAL A 123 -13.32 -13.36 6.20
C VAL A 123 -12.53 -13.43 4.90
N ARG A 124 -12.81 -14.42 4.04
CA ARG A 124 -12.16 -14.56 2.74
C ARG A 124 -12.36 -13.31 1.88
N ALA A 125 -13.61 -12.83 1.77
CA ALA A 125 -13.95 -11.66 0.97
C ALA A 125 -13.23 -10.39 1.43
N VAL A 126 -13.00 -10.22 2.74
CA VAL A 126 -12.23 -9.08 3.28
C VAL A 126 -10.79 -9.10 2.78
N TYR A 127 -10.13 -10.25 2.82
CA TYR A 127 -8.75 -10.37 2.34
C TYR A 127 -8.62 -10.31 0.81
N GLU A 128 -9.59 -10.85 0.07
CA GLU A 128 -9.62 -10.74 -1.40
C GLU A 128 -9.83 -9.29 -1.85
N LEU A 129 -10.68 -8.53 -1.15
CA LEU A 129 -10.84 -7.10 -1.41
C LEU A 129 -9.53 -6.35 -1.17
N ASN A 130 -8.90 -6.57 -0.02
CA ASN A 130 -7.62 -5.92 0.30
C ASN A 130 -6.55 -6.25 -0.76
N ALA A 131 -6.41 -7.54 -1.11
CA ALA A 131 -5.44 -7.98 -2.12
C ALA A 131 -5.65 -7.30 -3.48
N LYS A 132 -6.91 -7.10 -3.88
CA LYS A 132 -7.23 -6.41 -5.13
C LYS A 132 -6.79 -4.94 -5.11
N GLU A 133 -7.01 -4.23 -4.01
CA GLU A 133 -6.58 -2.83 -3.90
C GLU A 133 -5.06 -2.71 -3.86
N THR A 134 -4.39 -3.58 -3.09
CA THR A 134 -2.91 -3.75 -3.09
C THR A 134 -2.36 -3.97 -4.51
N HIS A 135 -3.01 -4.81 -5.31
CA HIS A 135 -2.62 -5.03 -6.71
C HIS A 135 -2.73 -3.77 -7.57
N ASN A 136 -3.80 -2.99 -7.41
CA ASN A 136 -3.97 -1.73 -8.15
C ASN A 136 -2.86 -0.72 -7.79
N HIS A 137 -2.45 -0.67 -6.52
CA HIS A 137 -1.33 0.15 -6.07
C HIS A 137 -0.02 -0.29 -6.72
N TYR A 138 0.26 -1.61 -6.78
CA TYR A 138 1.42 -2.14 -7.47
C TYR A 138 1.52 -1.63 -8.92
N LEU A 139 0.43 -1.69 -9.68
CA LEU A 139 0.40 -1.22 -11.07
C LEU A 139 0.65 0.29 -11.17
N MET A 140 0.12 1.09 -10.25
CA MET A 140 0.37 2.53 -10.20
C MET A 140 1.86 2.83 -9.94
N ILE A 141 2.47 2.10 -8.99
CA ILE A 141 3.88 2.27 -8.64
C ILE A 141 4.78 1.79 -9.78
N GLU A 142 4.46 0.67 -10.42
CA GLU A 142 5.19 0.14 -11.57
C GLU A 142 5.20 1.15 -12.74
N SER A 143 4.05 1.76 -13.03
CA SER A 143 3.97 2.82 -14.05
C SER A 143 4.86 4.02 -13.70
N GLU A 144 4.90 4.43 -12.44
CA GLU A 144 5.74 5.55 -12.00
C GLU A 144 7.23 5.17 -11.98
N TYR A 145 7.56 3.93 -11.62
CA TYR A 145 8.91 3.39 -11.72
C TYR A 145 9.41 3.41 -13.16
N ALA A 146 8.60 2.93 -14.11
CA ALA A 146 8.94 2.96 -15.53
C ALA A 146 9.23 4.40 -16.00
N ARG A 147 8.43 5.38 -15.57
CA ARG A 147 8.66 6.80 -15.85
C ARG A 147 9.99 7.30 -15.29
N VAL A 148 10.27 7.02 -14.02
CA VAL A 148 11.52 7.42 -13.35
C VAL A 148 12.75 6.78 -14.02
N MET A 149 12.62 5.54 -14.48
CA MET A 149 13.68 4.82 -15.18
C MET A 149 13.83 5.21 -16.66
N GLY A 150 12.95 6.08 -17.18
CA GLY A 150 12.93 6.45 -18.59
C GLY A 150 12.64 5.27 -19.51
N MET A 151 11.92 4.25 -19.01
CA MET A 151 11.47 3.12 -19.80
C MET A 151 10.37 3.58 -20.76
N VAL A 152 10.50 3.19 -22.02
CA VAL A 152 9.52 3.52 -23.07
C VAL A 152 8.21 2.79 -22.73
N HIS A 153 7.11 3.53 -22.55
CA HIS A 153 5.79 2.93 -22.37
C HIS A 153 5.40 2.25 -23.68
N GLU A 154 4.70 1.09 -23.66
CA GLU A 154 4.37 0.37 -24.92
C GLU A 154 3.59 1.24 -25.92
N THR A 155 2.89 2.27 -25.45
CA THR A 155 2.17 3.27 -26.25
C THR A 155 3.07 4.27 -26.99
N ASP A 156 4.35 4.39 -26.61
CA ASP A 156 5.33 5.25 -27.26
C ASP A 156 6.05 4.53 -28.42
N MET A 157 5.90 3.19 -28.54
CA MET A 157 6.48 2.41 -29.65
C MET A 157 5.80 2.69 -30.99
N ASP A 158 4.56 3.19 -30.99
CA ASP A 158 3.81 3.48 -32.23
C ASP A 158 4.24 4.79 -32.93
N THR A 159 5.17 5.57 -32.35
CA THR A 159 5.61 6.84 -32.95
C THR A 159 6.81 6.67 -33.90
N TYR A 160 7.50 5.52 -33.90
CA TYR A 160 8.77 5.34 -34.64
C TYR A 160 8.75 4.28 -35.76
N VAL A 161 7.62 4.11 -36.46
CA VAL A 161 7.58 3.34 -37.72
C VAL A 161 6.99 4.17 -38.86
N ARG A 162 7.67 5.27 -39.21
CA ARG A 162 7.58 5.91 -40.52
C ARG A 162 8.88 6.62 -40.86
N GLU A 163 9.86 5.88 -41.35
CA GLU A 163 10.77 6.30 -42.43
C GLU A 163 11.13 5.08 -43.29
#